data_AF-A0A7C2BQ78-F1
#
_entry.id   AF-A0A7C2BQ78-F1
#
_cell.length_a   1.000
_cell.length_b   1.000
_cell.length_c   1.000
_cell.angle_alpha   90.00
_cell.angle_beta   90.00
_cell.angle_gamma   90.00
#
_symmetry.space_group_name_H-M   'P 1'
#
loop_
_entity.id
_entity.type
_entity.pdbx_description
1 polymer ?
#
loop_
_entity_poly.entity_id
_entity_poly.type
_entity_poly.pdbx_seq_one_letter_code
_entity_poly.pdbx_strand_id
1 'polypeptide(L)' 'MATIENAIYSMLSSDGPLSALVGTRIDPLLVPQGVAMPAVSYKQLPSSRDDTLGGPTGLVRSQWEFTCWSDLYS' A
#
# COMPACT_ATOMS: atom_id res chain seq x y z
N MET A 1 -13.11 5.79 12.32
CA MET A 1 -12.53 4.44 12.14
C MET A 1 -11.18 4.64 11.47
N ALA A 2 -10.06 4.44 12.16
CA ALA A 2 -8.75 4.46 11.50
C ALA A 2 -8.59 3.13 10.76
N THR A 3 -8.66 3.16 9.44
CA THR A 3 -8.47 1.98 8.61
C THR A 3 -6.97 1.74 8.41
N ILE A 4 -6.57 0.51 8.07
CA ILE A 4 -5.15 0.15 7.91
C ILE A 4 -4.49 1.01 6.82
N GLU A 5 -5.25 1.40 5.79
CA GLU A 5 -4.83 2.32 4.74
C GLU A 5 -4.35 3.66 5.31
N ASN A 6 -5.12 4.25 6.24
CA ASN A 6 -4.74 5.53 6.86
C ASN A 6 -3.46 5.38 7.71
N ALA A 7 -3.28 4.24 8.38
CA ALA A 7 -2.06 3.96 9.13
C ALA A 7 -0.85 3.82 8.19
N ILE A 8 -1.00 3.09 7.08
CA ILE A 8 0.03 2.95 6.04
C ILE A 8 0.39 4.31 5.46
N TYR A 9 -0.60 5.13 5.08
CA TYR A 9 -0.36 6.48 4.57
C TYR A 9 0.39 7.34 5.59
N SER A 10 -0.01 7.30 6.86
CA SER A 10 0.66 8.04 7.93
C SER A 10 2.13 7.61 8.07
N MET A 11 2.39 6.31 8.07
CA MET A 11 3.76 5.78 8.15
C MET A 11 4.61 6.23 6.95
N LEU A 12 4.10 6.06 5.72
CA LEU A 12 4.84 6.41 4.50
C LEU A 12 5.06 7.92 4.36
N SER A 13 4.06 8.75 4.71
CA SER A 13 4.19 10.21 4.66
C SER A 13 5.07 10.77 5.78
N SER A 14 5.19 10.07 6.91
CA SER A 14 6.08 10.44 8.01
C SER A 14 7.55 10.07 7.77
N ASP A 15 7.84 9.21 6.78
CA ASP A 15 9.20 8.83 6.45
C ASP A 15 9.89 9.96 5.66
N GLY A 16 10.87 10.61 6.30
CA GLY A 16 11.59 11.76 5.75
C GLY A 16 12.26 11.50 4.39
N PRO A 17 13.03 10.41 4.23
CA PRO A 17 13.65 10.07 2.96
C PRO A 17 12.63 9.79 1.84
N LEU A 18 11.57 9.02 2.12
CA LEU A 18 10.54 8.73 1.14
C LEU A 18 9.77 9.99 0.74
N SER A 19 9.32 10.78 1.71
CA SER A 19 8.61 12.03 1.46
C SER A 19 9.47 13.07 0.72
N ALA A 20 10.79 13.06 0.88
CA ALA A 20 11.68 13.90 0.08
C ALA A 20 11.71 13.49 -1.41
N LEU A 21 11.51 12.20 -1.73
CA LEU A 21 11.51 11.68 -3.10
C LEU A 21 10.13 11.80 -3.76
N VAL A 22 9.08 11.31 -3.11
CA VAL A 22 7.73 11.23 -3.69
C VAL A 22 6.81 12.38 -3.26
N GLY A 23 7.22 13.20 -2.30
CA GLY A 23 6.37 14.25 -1.73
C GLY A 23 5.10 13.66 -1.13
N THR A 24 3.96 14.18 -1.58
CA THR A 24 2.62 13.72 -1.18
C THR A 24 2.01 12.70 -2.15
N ARG A 25 2.79 12.16 -3.10
CA ARG A 25 2.31 11.25 -4.17
C ARG A 25 2.28 9.79 -3.68
N ILE A 26 1.44 9.56 -2.67
CA ILE A 26 1.24 8.25 -2.03
C ILE A 26 -0.25 7.90 -2.12
N ASP A 27 -0.62 7.03 -3.06
CA ASP A 27 -2.01 6.74 -3.40
C ASP A 27 -2.48 5.34 -2.91
N PRO A 28 -3.68 5.22 -2.31
CA PRO A 28 -4.20 3.98 -1.67
C PRO A 28 -4.75 2.91 -2.62
N LEU A 29 -4.66 3.09 -3.95
CA LEU A 29 -5.18 2.10 -4.88
C LEU A 29 -4.43 2.09 -6.21
N LEU A 30 -4.38 3.26 -6.86
CA LEU A 30 -3.82 3.45 -8.19
C LEU A 30 -3.28 4.87 -8.27
N VAL A 31 -2.10 5.03 -8.88
CA VAL A 31 -1.59 6.35 -9.23
C VAL A 31 -2.35 6.88 -10.46
N PRO A 32 -2.95 8.08 -10.40
CA PRO A 32 -3.59 8.70 -11.56
C PRO A 32 -2.62 8.89 -12.74
N GLN A 33 -3.13 8.82 -13.97
CA GLN A 33 -2.30 9.10 -15.15
C GLN A 33 -1.90 10.58 -15.20
N GLY A 34 -0.67 10.85 -15.67
CA GLY A 34 -0.13 12.21 -15.80
C GLY A 34 0.41 12.81 -14.49
N VAL A 35 0.52 12.02 -13.42
CA VAL A 35 1.19 12.44 -12.18
C VAL A 35 2.70 12.44 -12.38
N ALA A 36 3.37 13.47 -11.84
CA ALA A 36 4.82 13.55 -11.86
C ALA A 36 5.44 12.38 -11.08
N MET A 37 6.34 11.63 -11.70
CA MET A 37 7.08 10.54 -11.04
C MET A 37 8.30 11.10 -10.28
N PRO A 38 8.78 10.47 -9.20
CA PRO A 38 8.35 9.17 -8.65
C PRO A 38 7.10 9.24 -7.76
N ALA A 39 6.31 8.18 -7.76
CA ALA A 39 5.09 8.02 -6.95
C ALA A 39 4.99 6.60 -6.36
N VAL A 40 4.24 6.44 -5.28
CA VAL A 40 3.99 5.13 -4.64
C VAL A 40 2.51 4.87 -4.57
N SER A 41 2.09 3.66 -4.94
CA SER A 41 0.75 3.17 -4.64
C SER A 41 0.81 1.97 -3.71
N TYR A 42 -0.17 1.84 -2.83
CA TYR A 42 -0.36 0.66 -2.01
C TYR A 42 -1.80 0.19 -2.13
N LYS A 43 -2.05 -1.12 -2.08
CA LYS A 43 -3.41 -1.66 -2.07
C LYS A 43 -3.46 -2.96 -1.29
N GLN A 44 -4.63 -3.26 -0.73
CA GLN A 44 -4.87 -4.56 -0.12
C GLN A 44 -5.13 -5.60 -1.21
N LEU A 45 -4.39 -6.71 -1.17
CA LEU A 45 -4.66 -7.88 -2.00
C LEU A 45 -5.79 -8.72 -1.36
N PRO A 46 -6.65 -9.34 -2.19
CA PRO A 46 -7.66 -10.24 -1.69
C PRO A 46 -6.98 -11.41 -0.96
N SER A 47 -7.32 -11.58 0.31
CA SER A 47 -6.82 -12.68 1.14
C SER A 47 -7.86 -13.80 1.21
N SER A 48 -7.45 -15.03 0.92
CA SER A 48 -8.23 -16.22 1.28
C SER A 48 -8.27 -16.36 2.81
N ARG A 49 -9.43 -16.72 3.36
CA ARG A 49 -9.55 -17.14 4.75
C ARG A 49 -9.04 -18.57 4.84
N ASP A 50 -8.19 -18.86 5.83
CA ASP A 50 -7.67 -20.21 6.02
C ASP A 50 -8.71 -21.05 6.79
N ASP A 51 -9.22 -22.08 6.12
CA ASP A 51 -10.12 -23.07 6.71
C ASP A 51 -9.32 -24.30 7.15
N THR A 52 -9.59 -24.80 8.36
CA THR A 52 -9.02 -26.07 8.86
C THR A 52 -10.11 -27.13 8.98
N LEU A 53 -9.73 -28.39 9.18
CA LEU A 53 -10.67 -29.50 9.39
C LEU A 53 -11.64 -29.28 10.57
N GLY A 54 -11.33 -28.35 11.49
CA GLY A 54 -12.18 -27.96 12.62
C GLY A 54 -13.07 -26.74 12.39
N GLY A 55 -13.10 -26.18 11.17
CA GLY A 55 -13.84 -24.96 10.82
C GLY A 55 -12.93 -23.74 10.56
N PRO A 56 -13.53 -22.55 10.36
CA PRO A 56 -12.79 -21.34 10.05
C PRO A 56 -11.90 -20.94 11.24
N THR A 57 -10.61 -20.77 10.98
CA THR A 57 -9.60 -20.48 12.01
C THR A 57 -9.76 -19.10 12.66
N GLY A 58 -10.59 -18.23 12.07
CA GLY A 58 -10.70 -16.82 12.44
C GLY A 58 -9.48 -15.98 12.05
N LEU A 59 -8.40 -16.61 11.57
CA LEU A 59 -7.20 -15.93 11.10
C LEU A 59 -7.39 -15.49 9.64
N VAL A 60 -7.14 -14.21 9.39
CA VAL A 60 -7.15 -13.62 8.04
C VAL A 60 -5.75 -13.12 7.75
N ARG A 61 -5.09 -13.72 6.77
CA ARG A 61 -3.79 -13.25 6.30
C ARG A 61 -3.97 -12.03 5.42
N SER A 62 -3.85 -10.83 5.97
CA SER A 62 -3.88 -9.61 5.15
C SER A 62 -2.59 -9.50 4.32
N GLN A 63 -2.72 -9.41 3.00
CA GLN A 63 -1.62 -9.16 2.07
C GLN A 63 -1.76 -7.75 1.50
N TRP A 64 -0.64 -7.04 1.41
CA TRP A 64 -0.57 -5.69 0.88
C TRP A 64 0.48 -5.64 -0.22
N GLU A 65 0.12 -5.03 -1.34
CA GLU A 65 1.03 -4.77 -2.45
C GLU A 65 1.45 -3.31 -2.41
N PHE A 66 2.75 -3.07 -2.54
CA PHE A 66 3.34 -1.74 -2.67
C PHE A 66 4.04 -1.67 -4.03
N THR A 67 3.69 -0.66 -4.82
CA THR A 67 4.25 -0.43 -6.15
C THR A 67 4.93 0.92 -6.19
N CYS A 68 6.20 0.91 -6.58
CA CYS A 68 7.00 2.13 -6.77
C CYS A 68 7.03 2.47 -8.27
N TRP A 69 6.57 3.66 -8.61
CA TRP A 69 6.54 4.20 -9.96
C TRP A 69 7.68 5.19 -10.14
N SER A 70 8.44 5.03 -11.22
CA SER A 70 9.57 5.89 -11.59
C SER A 70 9.65 5.99 -13.10
N ASP A 71 9.89 7.20 -13.62
CA ASP A 71 10.21 7.42 -15.04
C ASP A 71 11.64 7.00 -15.38
N LEU A 72 12.49 6.87 -14.35
CA LEU A 72 13.86 6.40 -14.51
C LEU A 72 13.85 4.88 -14.42
N TYR A 73 14.05 4.22 -15.56
CA TYR A 73 14.56 2.85 -15.63
C TYR A 73 16.05 2.90 -15.27
N SER A 74 16.43 2.40 -14.09
CA SER A 74 17.82 1.98 -13.84
C SER A 74 17.90 0.48 -13.92
#